data_AF-A0A4S2M752-F1
#
_entry.id   AF-A0A4S2M752-F1
#
_cell.length_a   1.000
_cell.length_b   1.000
_cell.length_c   1.000
_cell.angle_alpha   90.00
_cell.angle_beta   90.00
_cell.angle_gamma   90.00
#
_symmetry.space_group_name_H-M   'P 1'
#
loop_
_entity.id
_entity.type
_entity.pdbx_description
1 polymer ?
#
loop_
_entity_poly.entity_id
_entity_poly.type
_entity_poly.pdbx_seq_one_letter_code
_entity_poly.pdbx_strand_id
1 'polypeptide(L)'
;MKCFPTGSHAIGSRDLVEDQSQCEDLNSALPRFVYREPFKAYEPMPDGEIVNCFVGQCGTQMSFACWELFCLEHGIRPDGKMVLSNDTQVGADLPDPASSYFKETSEGQYVPRTVILDTEPTVVDEIRSGAYRQLFNPDSLITDLEDAASNFARGLYSCARRVLPSAMKYLRKEVERTDNLQAIFIYHSFGGGTGSGTTCKFLEEIGEEYTKTPKIEMAVYPGREMSSSVVEPYNAMLISDIADETSDVTILVDNEALVRIAADLLKVNYPRFSNINRLVAQVTSGMTAAVRFAGPLTASLGQLQTNLVPFPRLHYLQASMAPITSSEAYMHETVNMHELTTSLFSPETQLLTGDPNQTHVLACALLCRGDIAIQEIRHAVAKLKLRGTVQLVPWCPTGFKVTMDYLRHNIDNTALSTCIPTDNSVY
;
A
#
# COMPACT_ATOMS: atom_id res chain seq x y z
N MET A 1 -32.23 12.64 45.37
CA MET A 1 -33.57 12.60 45.97
C MET A 1 -34.60 12.76 44.87
N LYS A 2 -35.28 11.65 44.51
CA LYS A 2 -36.75 11.41 44.55
C LYS A 2 -37.51 11.96 43.33
N CYS A 3 -38.44 11.28 42.66
CA CYS A 3 -39.01 9.93 42.75
C CYS A 3 -39.91 9.68 41.52
N PHE A 4 -40.12 8.40 41.20
CA PHE A 4 -41.01 7.77 40.19
C PHE A 4 -42.52 8.13 40.31
N PRO A 5 -43.39 7.61 39.40
CA PRO A 5 -44.02 6.32 39.71
C PRO A 5 -44.07 5.30 38.54
N THR A 6 -44.05 4.04 38.96
CA THR A 6 -44.26 2.79 38.23
C THR A 6 -45.75 2.47 38.07
N GLY A 7 -46.09 1.66 37.06
CA GLY A 7 -47.42 1.06 36.87
C GLY A 7 -47.33 -0.19 36.00
N SER A 8 -47.42 -1.35 36.64
CA SER A 8 -47.34 -2.70 36.09
C SER A 8 -48.70 -3.25 35.63
N HIS A 9 -48.74 -3.96 34.50
CA HIS A 9 -49.72 -5.02 34.25
C HIS A 9 -49.01 -6.25 33.69
N ALA A 10 -49.25 -7.41 34.31
CA ALA A 10 -48.70 -8.71 33.99
C ALA A 10 -49.81 -9.65 33.52
N ILE A 11 -49.64 -10.28 32.36
CA ILE A 11 -50.28 -11.53 31.87
C ILE A 11 -49.33 -12.01 30.75
N GLY A 12 -48.85 -13.23 30.58
CA GLY A 12 -49.03 -14.52 31.24
C GLY A 12 -48.15 -15.51 30.46
N SER A 13 -47.51 -16.43 31.17
CA SER A 13 -46.68 -17.49 30.61
C SER A 13 -47.51 -18.52 29.87
N ARG A 14 -47.38 -18.57 28.55
CA ARG A 14 -47.66 -19.72 27.66
C ARG A 14 -46.94 -19.46 26.33
N ASP A 15 -46.47 -20.55 25.72
CA ASP A 15 -45.81 -20.62 24.40
C ASP A 15 -44.28 -20.47 24.44
N LEU A 16 -43.66 -21.39 25.18
CA LEU A 16 -42.39 -22.01 24.78
C LEU A 16 -42.75 -23.34 24.10
N VAL A 17 -42.07 -23.66 23.00
CA VAL A 17 -42.21 -24.83 22.12
C VAL A 17 -43.14 -24.62 20.91
N GLU A 18 -42.64 -23.90 19.89
CA GLU A 18 -42.76 -24.22 18.45
C GLU A 18 -42.16 -23.07 17.62
N ASP A 19 -40.87 -23.16 17.29
CA ASP A 19 -40.28 -22.65 16.03
C ASP A 19 -38.76 -22.92 16.04
N GLN A 20 -38.39 -24.18 15.81
CA GLN A 20 -37.02 -24.62 15.52
C GLN A 20 -36.90 -25.10 14.05
N SER A 21 -37.55 -24.41 13.11
CA SER A 21 -37.47 -24.76 11.68
C SER A 21 -37.27 -23.57 10.73
N GLN A 22 -36.69 -22.45 11.19
CA GLN A 22 -36.33 -21.31 10.32
C GLN A 22 -34.88 -20.82 10.55
N CYS A 23 -33.94 -21.75 10.70
CA CYS A 23 -32.49 -21.46 10.72
C CYS A 23 -31.70 -22.33 9.73
N GLU A 24 -32.35 -22.74 8.63
CA GLU A 24 -31.72 -23.42 7.49
C GLU A 24 -32.17 -22.71 6.21
N ASP A 25 -31.64 -21.51 5.93
CA ASP A 25 -31.67 -20.92 4.56
C ASP A 25 -30.81 -19.63 4.44
N LEU A 26 -29.64 -19.59 5.08
CA LEU A 26 -28.60 -18.56 4.84
C LEU A 26 -27.40 -19.08 4.02
N ASN A 27 -27.47 -20.35 3.56
CA ASN A 27 -26.45 -20.97 2.71
C ASN A 27 -26.73 -20.84 1.20
N SER A 28 -27.80 -20.16 0.78
CA SER A 28 -28.25 -20.12 -0.63
C SER A 28 -27.91 -18.83 -1.39
N ALA A 29 -27.20 -17.89 -0.77
CA ALA A 29 -26.71 -16.66 -1.43
C ALA A 29 -25.18 -16.65 -1.60
N LEU A 30 -24.58 -17.81 -1.87
CA LEU A 30 -23.20 -17.86 -2.37
C LEU A 30 -23.17 -17.35 -3.81
N PRO A 31 -22.34 -16.34 -4.12
CA PRO A 31 -22.24 -15.82 -5.48
C PRO A 31 -21.78 -16.91 -6.44
N ARG A 32 -22.45 -17.00 -7.60
CA ARG A 32 -22.05 -17.91 -8.67
C ARG A 32 -20.84 -17.32 -9.39
N PHE A 33 -19.67 -17.90 -9.14
CA PHE A 33 -18.43 -17.62 -9.86
C PHE A 33 -18.58 -18.02 -11.34
N VAL A 34 -18.53 -17.03 -12.24
CA VAL A 34 -18.52 -17.28 -13.69
C VAL A 34 -17.09 -17.14 -14.20
N TYR A 35 -16.41 -18.26 -14.38
CA TYR A 35 -15.10 -18.33 -15.04
C TYR A 35 -15.28 -18.10 -16.55
N ARG A 36 -14.67 -17.05 -17.11
CA ARG A 36 -14.51 -16.89 -18.58
C ARG A 36 -13.12 -17.33 -19.01
N GLU A 37 -13.09 -18.48 -19.68
CA GLU A 37 -12.04 -19.08 -20.54
C GLU A 37 -10.63 -19.34 -19.97
N PRO A 38 -9.95 -20.42 -20.43
CA PRO A 38 -8.64 -20.81 -19.91
C PRO A 38 -7.55 -19.81 -20.34
N PHE A 39 -6.83 -19.28 -19.33
CA PHE A 39 -5.70 -18.36 -19.45
C PHE A 39 -4.67 -18.85 -20.48
N LYS A 40 -4.41 -18.06 -21.54
CA LYS A 40 -3.27 -18.26 -22.44
C LYS A 40 -1.96 -18.15 -21.64
N ALA A 41 -0.92 -18.90 -22.03
CA ALA A 41 0.40 -18.85 -21.39
C ALA A 41 0.96 -17.42 -21.38
N TYR A 42 0.94 -16.77 -20.21
CA TYR A 42 1.53 -15.45 -19.96
C TYR A 42 3.02 -15.61 -19.62
N GLU A 43 3.79 -14.53 -19.81
CA GLU A 43 5.19 -14.51 -19.35
C GLU A 43 5.25 -14.82 -17.85
N PRO A 44 6.24 -15.63 -17.40
CA PRO A 44 6.39 -15.94 -15.98
C PRO A 44 6.55 -14.63 -15.19
N MET A 45 5.95 -14.58 -14.00
CA MET A 45 6.08 -13.45 -13.10
C MET A 45 7.57 -13.15 -12.87
N PRO A 46 7.99 -11.87 -12.72
CA PRO A 46 9.32 -11.61 -12.22
C PRO A 46 9.39 -12.17 -10.80
N ASP A 47 9.94 -13.38 -10.66
CA ASP A 47 10.03 -14.10 -9.40
C ASP A 47 10.84 -13.29 -8.39
N GLY A 48 10.29 -13.12 -7.19
CA GLY A 48 11.06 -12.61 -6.06
C GLY A 48 10.24 -11.91 -5.00
N GLU A 49 10.85 -11.78 -3.84
CA GLU A 49 10.19 -11.36 -2.62
C GLU A 49 10.54 -9.92 -2.25
N ILE A 50 9.62 -9.30 -1.51
CA ILE A 50 9.74 -7.95 -1.01
C ILE A 50 9.61 -7.99 0.51
N VAL A 51 10.52 -7.31 1.20
CA VAL A 51 10.41 -7.11 2.65
C VAL A 51 9.93 -5.68 2.92
N ASN A 52 8.82 -5.56 3.65
CA ASN A 52 8.22 -4.26 3.98
C ASN A 52 8.58 -3.84 5.41
N CYS A 53 9.27 -2.71 5.54
CA CYS A 53 9.67 -2.12 6.81
C CYS A 53 8.84 -0.87 7.11
N PHE A 54 8.08 -0.87 8.20
CA PHE A 54 7.27 0.26 8.64
C PHE A 54 7.91 0.88 9.87
N VAL A 55 8.24 2.18 9.83
CA VAL A 55 9.01 2.85 10.88
C VAL A 55 8.27 4.06 11.46
N GLY A 56 8.17 4.08 12.80
CA GLY A 56 7.48 5.10 13.59
C GLY A 56 5.95 4.99 13.51
N GLN A 57 5.27 5.87 14.24
CA GLN A 57 3.80 5.91 14.29
C GLN A 57 3.15 5.97 12.90
N CYS A 58 3.61 6.87 12.02
CA CYS A 58 3.05 7.02 10.68
C CYS A 58 3.19 5.73 9.85
N GLY A 59 4.41 5.17 9.76
CA GLY A 59 4.64 3.90 9.06
C GLY A 59 3.81 2.76 9.66
N THR A 60 3.80 2.63 10.97
CA THR A 60 3.02 1.59 11.68
C THR A 60 1.52 1.72 11.36
N GLN A 61 0.96 2.93 11.34
CA GLN A 61 -0.45 3.13 10.99
C GLN A 61 -0.75 2.85 9.51
N MET A 62 0.20 3.12 8.61
CA MET A 62 0.09 2.75 7.20
C MET A 62 0.11 1.23 7.02
N SER A 63 0.86 0.51 7.86
CA SER A 63 0.96 -0.96 7.81
C SER A 63 -0.40 -1.64 7.94
N PHE A 64 -1.32 -1.10 8.76
CA PHE A 64 -2.67 -1.62 8.88
C PHE A 64 -3.40 -1.62 7.55
N ALA A 65 -3.39 -0.48 6.84
CA ALA A 65 -4.10 -0.32 5.58
C ALA A 65 -3.43 -1.14 4.46
N CYS A 66 -2.10 -1.18 4.41
CA CYS A 66 -1.36 -1.96 3.42
C CYS A 66 -1.61 -3.46 3.61
N TRP A 67 -1.42 -4.00 4.81
CA TRP A 67 -1.61 -5.44 5.05
C TRP A 67 -3.06 -5.88 4.98
N GLU A 68 -4.02 -5.04 5.39
CA GLU A 68 -5.45 -5.27 5.14
C GLU A 68 -5.71 -5.45 3.64
N LEU A 69 -5.23 -4.52 2.81
CA LEU A 69 -5.41 -4.57 1.37
C LEU A 69 -4.70 -5.79 0.74
N PHE A 70 -3.46 -6.06 1.11
CA PHE A 70 -2.71 -7.20 0.58
C PHE A 70 -3.38 -8.53 0.95
N CYS A 71 -3.89 -8.68 2.17
CA CYS A 71 -4.64 -9.87 2.55
C CYS A 71 -5.89 -10.05 1.69
N LEU A 72 -6.66 -8.97 1.48
CA LEU A 72 -7.85 -9.00 0.63
C LEU A 72 -7.51 -9.39 -0.81
N GLU A 73 -6.48 -8.79 -1.41
CA GLU A 73 -6.10 -9.06 -2.80
C GLU A 73 -5.63 -10.50 -3.04
N HIS A 74 -5.04 -11.14 -2.02
CA HIS A 74 -4.56 -12.51 -2.09
C HIS A 74 -5.55 -13.54 -1.49
N GLY A 75 -6.73 -13.10 -1.03
CA GLY A 75 -7.73 -13.99 -0.41
C GLY A 75 -7.25 -14.64 0.90
N ILE A 76 -6.38 -13.95 1.64
CA ILE A 76 -5.86 -14.36 2.94
C ILE A 76 -6.72 -13.76 4.03
N ARG A 77 -7.19 -14.60 4.95
CA ARG A 77 -7.98 -14.17 6.09
C ARG A 77 -7.09 -13.57 7.19
N PRO A 78 -7.67 -12.84 8.16
CA PRO A 78 -6.91 -12.30 9.28
C PRO A 78 -6.17 -13.33 10.16
N ASP A 79 -6.55 -14.61 10.07
CA ASP A 79 -5.87 -15.74 10.74
C ASP A 79 -4.69 -16.32 9.91
N GLY A 80 -4.34 -15.69 8.78
CA GLY A 80 -3.26 -16.13 7.90
C GLY A 80 -3.65 -17.31 7.00
N LYS A 81 -4.90 -17.79 7.02
CA LYS A 81 -5.34 -18.89 6.16
C LYS A 81 -5.92 -18.37 4.85
N MET A 82 -5.55 -19.01 3.75
CA MET A 82 -6.13 -18.69 2.44
C MET A 82 -7.55 -19.27 2.32
N VAL A 83 -8.48 -18.52 1.73
CA VAL A 83 -9.90 -18.92 1.59
C VAL A 83 -10.10 -20.03 0.55
N LEU A 84 -9.14 -20.25 -0.36
CA LEU A 84 -9.27 -21.15 -1.50
C LEU A 84 -8.15 -22.19 -1.52
N SER A 85 -8.41 -23.39 -0.95
CA SER A 85 -7.47 -24.52 -1.07
C SER A 85 -8.01 -25.75 -1.80
N ASN A 86 -9.24 -25.73 -2.35
CA ASN A 86 -9.88 -27.00 -2.76
C ASN A 86 -10.24 -27.21 -4.24
N ASP A 87 -10.22 -26.22 -5.15
CA ASP A 87 -10.73 -26.47 -6.53
C ASP A 87 -9.87 -26.02 -7.71
N THR A 88 -8.60 -25.70 -7.51
CA THR A 88 -7.70 -25.37 -8.64
C THR A 88 -6.36 -26.07 -8.52
N GLN A 89 -6.30 -27.30 -9.03
CA GLN A 89 -5.08 -27.87 -9.63
C GLN A 89 -4.70 -27.08 -10.89
N VAL A 90 -4.45 -25.77 -10.76
CA VAL A 90 -3.83 -24.99 -11.82
C VAL A 90 -2.32 -25.11 -11.62
N GLY A 91 -1.74 -26.12 -12.28
CA GLY A 91 -0.30 -26.31 -12.55
C GLY A 91 0.63 -26.16 -11.35
N ALA A 92 1.19 -27.28 -10.88
CA ALA A 92 2.20 -27.36 -9.83
C ALA A 92 3.53 -26.61 -10.10
N ASP A 93 3.61 -25.82 -11.18
CA ASP A 93 4.82 -25.16 -11.68
C ASP A 93 4.73 -23.62 -11.72
N LEU A 94 3.62 -23.00 -11.27
CA LEU A 94 3.53 -21.54 -11.15
C LEU A 94 3.70 -21.11 -9.68
N PRO A 95 4.60 -20.14 -9.39
CA PRO A 95 4.78 -19.62 -8.04
C PRO A 95 3.46 -19.10 -7.48
N ASP A 96 3.21 -19.32 -6.20
CA ASP A 96 2.08 -18.70 -5.51
C ASP A 96 2.26 -17.17 -5.56
N PRO A 97 1.35 -16.41 -6.20
CA PRO A 97 1.47 -14.96 -6.25
C PRO A 97 1.49 -14.27 -4.86
N ALA A 98 1.05 -14.97 -3.80
CA ALA A 98 1.21 -14.46 -2.44
C ALA A 98 2.65 -14.54 -1.91
N SER A 99 3.52 -15.38 -2.47
CA SER A 99 4.88 -15.64 -1.95
C SER A 99 5.80 -14.41 -1.93
N SER A 100 5.53 -13.42 -2.80
CA SER A 100 6.28 -12.16 -2.86
C SER A 100 6.17 -11.35 -1.57
N TYR A 101 5.01 -11.35 -0.92
CA TYR A 101 4.77 -10.61 0.34
C TYR A 101 4.60 -11.50 1.57
N PHE A 102 4.21 -12.76 1.37
CA PHE A 102 3.93 -13.69 2.45
C PHE A 102 4.90 -14.87 2.39
N LYS A 103 5.26 -15.39 3.56
CA LYS A 103 5.90 -16.69 3.68
C LYS A 103 4.88 -17.70 4.20
N GLU A 104 4.91 -18.90 3.65
CA GLU A 104 4.08 -20.00 4.12
C GLU A 104 4.78 -20.71 5.30
N THR A 105 4.04 -20.96 6.37
CA THR A 105 4.51 -21.79 7.49
C THR A 105 4.21 -23.26 7.22
N SER A 106 4.84 -24.16 7.98
CA SER A 106 4.57 -25.60 7.89
C SER A 106 3.11 -25.98 8.20
N GLU A 107 2.33 -25.08 8.79
CA GLU A 107 0.90 -25.28 9.09
C GLU A 107 -0.02 -24.71 8.00
N GLY A 108 0.53 -24.27 6.87
CA GLY A 108 -0.23 -23.65 5.77
C GLY A 108 -0.76 -22.25 6.11
N GLN A 109 -0.15 -21.57 7.10
CA GLN A 109 -0.47 -20.17 7.42
C GLN A 109 0.49 -19.24 6.66
N TYR A 110 -0.07 -18.22 6.03
CA TYR A 110 0.65 -17.15 5.37
C TYR A 110 0.97 -16.03 6.35
N VAL A 111 2.26 -15.74 6.50
CA VAL A 111 2.78 -14.72 7.42
C VAL A 111 3.46 -13.61 6.61
N PRO A 112 3.14 -12.33 6.85
CA PRO A 112 3.79 -11.20 6.21
C PRO A 112 5.33 -11.18 6.34
N ARG A 113 6.01 -10.87 5.24
CA ARG A 113 7.43 -10.50 5.21
C ARG A 113 7.57 -9.03 5.57
N THR A 114 7.54 -8.75 6.87
CA THR A 114 7.52 -7.37 7.38
C THR A 114 8.38 -7.17 8.62
N VAL A 115 8.87 -5.96 8.79
CA VAL A 115 9.41 -5.44 10.06
C VAL A 115 8.59 -4.21 10.40
N ILE A 116 7.96 -4.19 11.58
CA ILE A 116 7.21 -3.03 12.06
C ILE A 116 7.92 -2.54 13.30
N LEU A 117 8.38 -1.29 13.25
CA LEU A 117 9.25 -0.70 14.24
C LEU A 117 8.65 0.62 14.74
N ASP A 118 8.49 0.75 16.04
CA ASP A 118 8.24 2.02 16.69
C ASP A 118 9.05 2.14 18.00
N THR A 119 9.33 3.35 18.45
CA THR A 119 10.10 3.59 19.69
C THR A 119 9.21 3.73 20.92
N GLU A 120 7.89 3.66 20.71
CA GLU A 120 6.84 3.58 21.71
C GLU A 120 5.89 2.42 21.38
N PRO A 121 5.30 1.72 22.37
CA PRO A 121 4.51 0.52 22.08
C PRO A 121 3.08 0.80 21.61
N THR A 122 2.53 2.01 21.83
CA THR A 122 1.09 2.30 21.70
C THR A 122 0.46 1.81 20.39
N VAL A 123 1.02 2.22 19.25
CA VAL A 123 0.45 1.90 17.93
C VAL A 123 0.73 0.45 17.53
N VAL A 124 1.86 -0.10 17.95
CA VAL A 124 2.18 -1.51 17.70
C VAL A 124 1.31 -2.44 18.55
N ASP A 125 0.93 -2.03 19.76
CA ASP A 125 0.01 -2.77 20.63
C ASP A 125 -1.41 -2.83 20.06
N GLU A 126 -1.82 -1.83 19.27
CA GLU A 126 -3.04 -1.89 18.46
C GLU A 126 -2.97 -3.02 17.43
N ILE A 127 -1.79 -3.32 16.84
CA ILE A 127 -1.60 -4.49 15.97
C ILE A 127 -1.76 -5.78 16.76
N ARG A 128 -1.13 -5.85 17.94
CA ARG A 128 -1.14 -7.04 18.81
C ARG A 128 -2.55 -7.38 19.35
N SER A 129 -3.43 -6.38 19.44
CA SER A 129 -4.81 -6.53 19.93
C SER A 129 -5.87 -6.46 18.83
N GLY A 130 -5.49 -6.06 17.62
CA GLY A 130 -6.39 -5.85 16.49
C GLY A 130 -6.89 -7.12 15.79
N ALA A 131 -7.66 -6.93 14.73
CA ALA A 131 -8.26 -8.01 13.94
C ALA A 131 -7.21 -8.95 13.32
N TYR A 132 -6.07 -8.40 12.88
CA TYR A 132 -4.96 -9.12 12.25
C TYR A 132 -3.88 -9.58 13.23
N ARG A 133 -4.16 -9.64 14.54
CA ARG A 133 -3.18 -10.03 15.57
C ARG A 133 -2.53 -11.40 15.37
N GLN A 134 -3.19 -12.32 14.65
CA GLN A 134 -2.70 -13.67 14.36
C GLN A 134 -1.87 -13.74 13.07
N LEU A 135 -1.93 -12.70 12.24
CA LEU A 135 -1.25 -12.66 10.95
C LEU A 135 0.26 -12.44 11.12
N PHE A 136 0.64 -11.54 12.02
CA PHE A 136 2.03 -11.11 12.19
C PHE A 136 2.83 -12.02 13.11
N ASN A 137 4.11 -12.19 12.77
CA ASN A 137 5.06 -12.78 13.70
C ASN A 137 5.32 -11.81 14.87
N PRO A 138 5.17 -12.20 16.15
CA PRO A 138 5.47 -11.30 17.26
C PRO A 138 6.88 -10.70 17.21
N ASP A 139 7.87 -11.45 16.71
CA ASP A 139 9.25 -10.98 16.55
C ASP A 139 9.40 -9.87 15.49
N SER A 140 8.45 -9.72 14.56
CA SER A 140 8.45 -8.61 13.60
C SER A 140 7.94 -7.30 14.18
N LEU A 141 7.31 -7.33 15.36
CA LEU A 141 6.68 -6.17 16.00
C LEU A 141 7.61 -5.62 17.09
N ILE A 142 8.46 -4.67 16.69
CA ILE A 142 9.57 -4.17 17.50
C ILE A 142 9.19 -2.83 18.12
N THR A 143 9.29 -2.77 19.44
CA THR A 143 8.89 -1.61 20.24
C THR A 143 9.95 -1.31 21.30
N ASP A 144 10.13 -0.03 21.62
CA ASP A 144 10.84 0.42 22.83
C ASP A 144 9.87 1.18 23.75
N LEU A 145 10.34 1.64 24.91
CA LEU A 145 9.54 2.37 25.89
C LEU A 145 9.72 3.89 25.80
N GLU A 146 10.65 4.36 24.98
CA GLU A 146 11.04 5.77 24.95
C GLU A 146 10.96 6.34 23.54
N ASP A 147 9.92 7.16 23.30
CA ASP A 147 9.70 7.87 22.05
C ASP A 147 10.81 8.90 21.77
N ALA A 148 10.98 9.23 20.49
CA ALA A 148 11.83 10.29 19.98
C ALA A 148 11.26 11.70 20.24
N ALA A 149 10.01 11.83 20.70
CA ALA A 149 9.36 13.09 21.06
C ALA A 149 9.42 14.15 19.94
N SER A 150 9.15 13.71 18.70
CA SER A 150 9.28 14.54 17.49
C SER A 150 10.65 15.21 17.29
N ASN A 151 11.72 14.67 17.86
CA ASN A 151 13.07 15.20 17.73
C ASN A 151 13.95 14.27 16.89
N PHE A 152 14.37 14.75 15.72
CA PHE A 152 15.25 14.03 14.81
C PHE A 152 16.52 13.48 15.47
N ALA A 153 17.26 14.33 16.21
CA ALA A 153 18.53 13.93 16.81
C ALA A 153 18.36 12.83 17.88
N ARG A 154 17.25 12.87 18.62
CA ARG A 154 16.90 11.83 19.59
C ARG A 154 16.57 10.51 18.87
N GLY A 155 15.78 10.58 17.80
CA GLY A 155 15.49 9.45 16.92
C GLY A 155 16.76 8.81 16.34
N LEU A 156 17.66 9.63 15.80
CA LEU A 156 18.91 9.23 15.13
C LEU A 156 19.95 8.64 16.08
N TYR A 157 20.23 9.32 17.20
CA TYR A 157 21.38 8.94 18.05
C TYR A 157 20.99 8.08 19.26
N SER A 158 19.79 8.28 19.83
CA SER A 158 19.39 7.63 21.08
C SER A 158 18.45 6.46 20.84
N CYS A 159 17.29 6.71 20.22
CA CYS A 159 16.27 5.70 20.01
C CYS A 159 16.75 4.60 19.04
N ALA A 160 17.33 4.98 17.90
CA ALA A 160 17.85 4.03 16.91
C ALA A 160 18.81 3.00 17.52
N ARG A 161 19.75 3.44 18.37
CA ARG A 161 20.73 2.56 19.02
C ARG A 161 20.08 1.44 19.83
N ARG A 162 18.87 1.64 20.35
CA ARG A 162 18.15 0.64 21.16
C ARG A 162 17.33 -0.30 20.31
N VAL A 163 16.65 0.22 19.29
CA VAL A 163 15.69 -0.57 18.48
C VAL A 163 16.31 -1.27 17.27
N LEU A 164 17.31 -0.65 16.63
CA LEU A 164 17.87 -1.17 15.38
C LEU A 164 18.58 -2.52 15.51
N PRO A 165 19.29 -2.84 16.60
CA PRO A 165 19.89 -4.18 16.73
C PRO A 165 18.86 -5.31 16.62
N SER A 166 17.67 -5.11 17.19
CA SER A 166 16.56 -6.07 17.08
C SER A 166 15.95 -6.04 15.68
N ALA A 167 15.75 -4.86 15.10
CA ALA A 167 15.18 -4.70 13.75
C ALA A 167 16.05 -5.32 12.66
N MET A 168 17.36 -5.01 12.65
CA MET A 168 18.31 -5.59 11.72
C MET A 168 18.46 -7.10 11.90
N LYS A 169 18.44 -7.60 13.14
CA LYS A 169 18.47 -9.05 13.40
C LYS A 169 17.25 -9.75 12.79
N TYR A 170 16.05 -9.20 12.96
CA TYR A 170 14.85 -9.78 12.37
C TYR A 170 14.82 -9.62 10.85
N LEU A 171 15.21 -8.45 10.33
CA LEU A 171 15.32 -8.19 8.89
C LEU A 171 16.26 -9.19 8.21
N ARG A 172 17.45 -9.46 8.79
CA ARG A 172 18.37 -10.50 8.30
C ARG A 172 17.69 -11.85 8.18
N LYS A 173 16.97 -12.28 9.22
CA LYS A 173 16.23 -13.54 9.22
C LYS A 173 15.16 -13.60 8.12
N GLU A 174 14.52 -12.48 7.81
CA GLU A 174 13.52 -12.42 6.74
C GLU A 174 14.16 -12.42 5.35
N VAL A 175 15.25 -11.68 5.16
CA VAL A 175 16.02 -11.66 3.90
C VAL A 175 16.65 -13.02 3.61
N GLU A 176 17.23 -13.71 4.60
CA GLU A 176 17.78 -15.06 4.45
C GLU A 176 16.73 -16.12 4.06
N ARG A 177 15.45 -15.82 4.25
CA ARG A 177 14.30 -16.68 3.86
C ARG A 177 13.69 -16.30 2.51
N THR A 178 14.32 -15.40 1.78
CA THR A 178 13.92 -15.06 0.40
C THR A 178 14.83 -15.79 -0.57
N ASP A 179 14.25 -16.35 -1.62
CA ASP A 179 15.02 -16.98 -2.69
C ASP A 179 15.59 -15.91 -3.63
N ASN A 180 14.83 -14.83 -3.87
CA ASN A 180 15.26 -13.70 -4.69
C ASN A 180 14.69 -12.37 -4.16
N LEU A 181 15.39 -11.73 -3.23
CA LEU A 181 15.00 -10.41 -2.70
C LEU A 181 15.04 -9.33 -3.80
N GLN A 182 13.87 -8.82 -4.20
CA GLN A 182 13.78 -7.76 -5.22
C GLN A 182 13.97 -6.37 -4.65
N ALA A 183 13.43 -6.07 -3.48
CA ALA A 183 13.49 -4.75 -2.87
C ALA A 183 13.19 -4.81 -1.37
N ILE A 184 13.67 -3.78 -0.66
CA ILE A 184 13.24 -3.48 0.70
C ILE A 184 12.42 -2.19 0.63
N PHE A 185 11.15 -2.26 1.03
CA PHE A 185 10.30 -1.07 1.13
C PHE A 185 10.39 -0.47 2.52
N ILE A 186 10.50 0.86 2.61
CA ILE A 186 10.53 1.58 3.87
C ILE A 186 9.39 2.59 3.90
N TYR A 187 8.48 2.47 4.86
CA TYR A 187 7.34 3.37 5.05
C TYR A 187 7.56 4.19 6.31
N HIS A 188 7.57 5.51 6.18
CA HIS A 188 7.88 6.41 7.28
C HIS A 188 7.40 7.84 7.00
N SER A 189 7.51 8.71 8.00
CA SER A 189 7.21 10.14 7.89
C SER A 189 8.47 10.99 7.97
N PHE A 190 8.54 12.06 7.18
CA PHE A 190 9.59 13.08 7.31
C PHE A 190 9.41 13.96 8.55
N GLY A 191 8.17 14.11 9.05
CA GLY A 191 7.87 15.00 10.17
C GLY A 191 8.15 14.44 11.57
N GLY A 192 7.99 13.13 11.79
CA GLY A 192 8.13 12.52 13.13
C GLY A 192 9.58 12.26 13.54
N GLY A 193 9.89 12.24 14.84
CA GLY A 193 11.26 12.02 15.33
C GLY A 193 11.78 10.60 15.04
N THR A 194 10.94 9.58 15.27
CA THR A 194 11.25 8.18 14.94
C THR A 194 11.19 7.95 13.43
N GLY A 195 10.10 8.38 12.79
CA GLY A 195 9.92 8.23 11.35
C GLY A 195 10.98 8.95 10.51
N SER A 196 11.63 9.99 11.04
CA SER A 196 12.77 10.63 10.40
C SER A 196 14.09 10.08 10.92
N GLY A 197 14.53 10.49 12.11
CA GLY A 197 15.87 10.21 12.62
C GLY A 197 16.18 8.72 12.79
N THR A 198 15.25 7.92 13.32
CA THR A 198 15.48 6.46 13.45
C THR A 198 15.52 5.79 12.08
N THR A 199 14.69 6.23 11.14
CA THR A 199 14.72 5.75 9.75
C THR A 199 16.04 6.07 9.05
N CYS A 200 16.61 7.27 9.23
CA CYS A 200 17.92 7.61 8.66
C CYS A 200 19.00 6.60 9.07
N LYS A 201 19.09 6.30 10.37
CA LYS A 201 20.07 5.32 10.86
C LYS A 201 19.79 3.91 10.31
N PHE A 202 18.51 3.57 10.17
CA PHE A 202 18.10 2.28 9.61
C PHE A 202 18.46 2.14 8.13
N LEU A 203 18.27 3.21 7.33
CA LEU A 203 18.65 3.25 5.92
C LEU A 203 20.16 3.15 5.75
N GLU A 204 20.96 3.82 6.59
CA GLU A 204 22.42 3.67 6.59
C GLU A 204 22.82 2.20 6.83
N GLU A 205 22.28 1.55 7.87
CA GLU A 205 22.61 0.15 8.20
C GLU A 205 22.15 -0.84 7.10
N ILE A 206 20.98 -0.61 6.49
CA ILE A 206 20.49 -1.40 5.35
C ILE A 206 21.30 -1.14 4.09
N GLY A 207 21.76 0.09 3.88
CA GLY A 207 22.59 0.51 2.76
C GLY A 207 23.95 -0.18 2.80
N GLU A 208 24.56 -0.26 3.99
CA GLU A 208 25.82 -0.96 4.22
C GLU A 208 25.70 -2.49 4.03
N GLU A 209 24.62 -3.09 4.54
CA GLU A 209 24.46 -4.56 4.51
C GLU A 209 23.92 -5.09 3.18
N TYR A 210 22.97 -4.39 2.56
CA TYR A 210 22.24 -4.86 1.37
C TYR A 210 22.49 -3.97 0.14
N THR A 211 23.76 -3.73 -0.20
CA THR A 211 24.21 -2.80 -1.26
C THR A 211 23.63 -3.02 -2.66
N LYS A 212 23.19 -4.25 -2.99
CA LYS A 212 22.64 -4.60 -4.32
C LYS A 212 21.13 -4.61 -4.38
N THR A 213 20.46 -4.60 -3.24
CA THR A 213 19.01 -4.65 -3.18
C THR A 213 18.48 -3.23 -3.13
N PRO A 214 17.59 -2.80 -4.03
CA PRO A 214 17.05 -1.44 -4.02
C PRO A 214 16.25 -1.17 -2.74
N LYS A 215 16.47 0.00 -2.15
CA LYS A 215 15.64 0.57 -1.07
C LYS A 215 14.61 1.52 -1.67
N ILE A 216 13.33 1.18 -1.51
CA ILE A 216 12.23 2.02 -2.01
C ILE A 216 11.49 2.62 -0.81
N GLU A 217 11.51 3.93 -0.69
CA GLU A 217 10.81 4.63 0.38
C GLU A 217 9.42 5.08 -0.07
N MET A 218 8.44 4.90 0.81
CA MET A 218 7.15 5.59 0.77
C MET A 218 7.15 6.60 1.93
N ALA A 219 7.49 7.84 1.59
CA ALA A 219 7.79 8.89 2.56
C ALA A 219 6.64 9.90 2.63
N VAL A 220 6.06 10.04 3.83
CA VAL A 220 5.01 11.03 4.08
C VAL A 220 5.63 12.37 4.46
N TYR A 221 5.46 13.36 3.58
CA TYR A 221 5.84 14.74 3.79
C TYR A 221 4.84 15.47 4.70
N PRO A 222 5.31 16.28 5.66
CA PRO A 222 4.43 16.99 6.59
C PRO A 222 3.58 18.03 5.86
N GLY A 223 2.27 18.03 6.12
CA GLY A 223 1.32 19.02 5.62
C GLY A 223 0.90 19.99 6.73
N ARG A 224 0.46 21.20 6.37
CA ARG A 224 0.14 22.26 7.35
C ARG A 224 -1.06 21.92 8.24
N GLU A 225 -2.10 21.33 7.67
CA GLU A 225 -3.37 21.09 8.37
C GLU A 225 -3.31 19.90 9.35
N MET A 226 -2.49 18.90 9.04
CA MET A 226 -2.36 17.65 9.79
C MET A 226 -1.03 17.54 10.55
N SER A 227 -0.38 18.68 10.78
CA SER A 227 0.87 18.74 11.53
C SER A 227 0.64 18.50 13.02
N SER A 228 1.44 17.59 13.59
CA SER A 228 1.41 17.25 15.01
C SER A 228 2.45 18.04 15.82
N SER A 229 3.46 18.59 15.14
CA SER A 229 4.61 19.22 15.78
C SER A 229 5.16 20.39 14.97
N VAL A 230 5.48 21.48 15.68
CA VAL A 230 6.08 22.69 15.08
C VAL A 230 7.49 22.47 14.54
N VAL A 231 8.15 21.37 14.91
CA VAL A 231 9.52 21.04 14.45
C VAL A 231 9.55 20.09 13.26
N GLU A 232 8.40 19.71 12.70
CA GLU A 232 8.33 18.88 11.49
C GLU A 232 9.18 19.40 10.32
N PRO A 233 9.26 20.73 10.04
CA PRO A 233 10.13 21.24 8.99
C PRO A 233 11.63 21.00 9.26
N TYR A 234 12.07 21.04 10.52
CA TYR A 234 13.45 20.72 10.88
C TYR A 234 13.74 19.24 10.62
N ASN A 235 12.84 18.36 11.06
CA ASN A 235 12.98 16.92 10.86
C ASN A 235 13.00 16.57 9.37
N ALA A 236 12.09 17.16 8.57
CA ALA A 236 11.99 16.95 7.14
C ALA A 236 13.27 17.38 6.41
N MET A 237 13.84 18.54 6.76
CA MET A 237 15.10 19.01 6.18
C MET A 237 16.27 18.09 6.52
N LEU A 238 16.35 17.60 7.77
CA LEU A 238 17.45 16.76 8.24
C LEU A 238 17.41 15.36 7.63
N ILE A 239 16.23 14.75 7.49
CA ILE A 239 16.12 13.46 6.80
C ILE A 239 16.43 13.57 5.32
N SER A 240 16.01 14.64 4.64
CA SER A 240 16.28 14.80 3.20
C SER A 240 17.77 14.78 2.89
N ASP A 241 18.63 15.25 3.78
CA ASP A 241 20.09 15.24 3.59
C ASP A 241 20.66 13.81 3.63
N ILE A 242 20.24 13.00 4.61
CA ILE A 242 20.75 11.62 4.79
C ILE A 242 20.08 10.63 3.82
N ALA A 243 18.78 10.80 3.57
CA ALA A 243 18.02 9.97 2.64
C ALA A 243 18.51 10.15 1.19
N ASP A 244 18.98 11.36 0.80
CA ASP A 244 19.51 11.63 -0.55
C ASP A 244 20.69 10.71 -0.93
N GLU A 245 21.47 10.25 0.05
CA GLU A 245 22.64 9.39 -0.17
C GLU A 245 22.35 7.90 -0.03
N THR A 246 21.31 7.52 0.72
CA THR A 246 21.06 6.14 1.14
C THR A 246 19.89 5.45 0.44
N SER A 247 18.98 6.24 -0.13
CA SER A 247 17.79 5.73 -0.83
C SER A 247 18.00 5.60 -2.33
N ASP A 248 17.42 4.55 -2.92
CA ASP A 248 17.46 4.32 -4.36
C ASP A 248 16.29 4.98 -5.08
N VAL A 249 15.12 5.01 -4.44
CA VAL A 249 13.86 5.57 -4.95
C VAL A 249 13.02 6.04 -3.76
N THR A 250 12.59 7.30 -3.77
CA THR A 250 11.71 7.85 -2.73
C THR A 250 10.42 8.34 -3.36
N ILE A 251 9.31 7.67 -3.06
CA ILE A 251 7.97 8.12 -3.43
C ILE A 251 7.51 9.09 -2.35
N LEU A 252 7.45 10.37 -2.70
CA LEU A 252 7.07 11.40 -1.76
C LEU A 252 5.56 11.63 -1.82
N VAL A 253 4.90 11.54 -0.67
CA VAL A 253 3.46 11.73 -0.53
C VAL A 253 3.19 12.84 0.46
N ASP A 254 2.41 13.85 0.06
CA ASP A 254 2.09 15.00 0.89
C ASP A 254 0.75 14.80 1.60
N ASN A 255 0.75 14.94 2.92
CA ASN A 255 -0.47 14.91 3.72
C ASN A 255 -1.50 15.96 3.29
N GLU A 256 -1.07 17.14 2.84
CA GLU A 256 -1.98 18.19 2.35
C GLU A 256 -2.69 17.74 1.06
N ALA A 257 -1.95 17.11 0.13
CA ALA A 257 -2.51 16.56 -1.09
C ALA A 257 -3.46 15.38 -0.82
N LEU A 258 -3.10 14.48 0.12
CA LEU A 258 -3.95 13.35 0.51
C LEU A 258 -5.26 13.81 1.16
N VAL A 259 -5.21 14.81 2.03
CA VAL A 259 -6.41 15.39 2.67
C VAL A 259 -7.31 16.03 1.61
N ARG A 260 -6.74 16.80 0.68
CA ARG A 260 -7.47 17.37 -0.46
C ARG A 260 -8.15 16.30 -1.30
N ILE A 261 -7.42 15.24 -1.69
CA ILE A 261 -7.98 14.11 -2.46
C ILE A 261 -9.16 13.46 -1.70
N ALA A 262 -8.99 13.22 -0.40
CA ALA A 262 -10.04 12.60 0.41
C ALA A 262 -11.29 13.50 0.56
N ALA A 263 -11.09 14.82 0.71
CA ALA A 263 -12.20 15.76 0.83
C ALA A 263 -12.91 15.98 -0.52
N ASP A 264 -12.16 16.26 -1.57
CA ASP A 264 -12.69 16.74 -2.85
C ASP A 264 -13.12 15.60 -3.77
N LEU A 265 -12.33 14.53 -3.88
CA LEU A 265 -12.62 13.42 -4.79
C LEU A 265 -13.43 12.32 -4.11
N LEU A 266 -13.07 11.94 -2.89
CA LEU A 266 -13.79 10.90 -2.13
C LEU A 266 -15.02 11.42 -1.36
N LYS A 267 -15.23 12.74 -1.34
CA LYS A 267 -16.35 13.42 -0.64
C LYS A 267 -16.41 13.09 0.87
N VAL A 268 -15.25 12.92 1.50
CA VAL A 268 -15.14 12.69 2.94
C VAL A 268 -15.11 14.03 3.67
N ASN A 269 -16.18 14.35 4.41
CA ASN A 269 -16.32 15.65 5.10
C ASN A 269 -15.18 15.95 6.09
N TYR A 270 -14.66 14.93 6.79
CA TYR A 270 -13.58 15.06 7.77
C TYR A 270 -12.55 13.96 7.54
N PRO A 271 -11.58 14.16 6.64
CA PRO A 271 -10.53 13.18 6.36
C PRO A 271 -9.75 12.82 7.63
N ARG A 272 -9.61 11.52 7.90
CA ARG A 272 -8.79 10.99 9.00
C ARG A 272 -7.59 10.23 8.47
N PHE A 273 -6.59 9.98 9.33
CA PHE A 273 -5.43 9.13 8.99
C PHE A 273 -5.83 7.78 8.41
N SER A 274 -6.91 7.15 8.89
CA SER A 274 -7.44 5.90 8.33
C SER A 274 -7.90 6.02 6.87
N ASN A 275 -8.40 7.17 6.44
CA ASN A 275 -8.84 7.39 5.05
C ASN A 275 -7.63 7.59 4.14
N ILE A 276 -6.69 8.43 4.54
CA ILE A 276 -5.52 8.75 3.73
C ILE A 276 -4.52 7.58 3.68
N ASN A 277 -4.38 6.79 4.75
CA ASN A 277 -3.54 5.59 4.74
C ASN A 277 -4.07 4.55 3.75
N ARG A 278 -5.40 4.48 3.53
CA ARG A 278 -5.98 3.62 2.49
C ARG A 278 -5.66 4.10 1.08
N LEU A 279 -5.56 5.40 0.84
CA LEU A 279 -5.06 5.94 -0.44
C LEU A 279 -3.61 5.51 -0.68
N VAL A 280 -2.74 5.65 0.33
CA VAL A 280 -1.33 5.25 0.20
C VAL A 280 -1.18 3.74 0.02
N ALA A 281 -2.00 2.94 0.71
CA ALA A 281 -2.05 1.50 0.52
C ALA A 281 -2.42 1.11 -0.92
N GLN A 282 -3.37 1.82 -1.53
CA GLN A 282 -3.76 1.58 -2.93
C GLN A 282 -2.62 1.90 -3.91
N VAL A 283 -1.92 3.01 -3.73
CA VAL A 283 -0.76 3.34 -4.56
C VAL A 283 0.35 2.30 -4.40
N THR A 284 0.63 1.90 -3.15
CA THR A 284 1.61 0.84 -2.85
C THR A 284 1.23 -0.48 -3.52
N SER A 285 -0.06 -0.84 -3.48
CA SER A 285 -0.59 -2.02 -4.16
C SER A 285 -0.38 -1.94 -5.67
N GLY A 286 -0.71 -0.81 -6.30
CA GLY A 286 -0.51 -0.59 -7.73
C GLY A 286 0.95 -0.67 -8.16
N MET A 287 1.85 -0.08 -7.37
CA MET A 287 3.30 -0.10 -7.65
C MET A 287 3.92 -1.48 -7.60
N THR A 288 3.41 -2.35 -6.73
CA THR A 288 3.94 -3.71 -6.52
C THR A 288 3.12 -4.77 -7.24
N ALA A 289 2.07 -4.40 -7.96
CA ALA A 289 1.19 -5.32 -8.66
C ALA A 289 1.96 -6.22 -9.64
N ALA A 290 2.93 -5.66 -10.37
CA ALA A 290 3.71 -6.39 -11.37
C ALA A 290 4.64 -7.47 -10.81
N VAL A 291 4.92 -7.43 -9.51
CA VAL A 291 5.68 -8.46 -8.80
C VAL A 291 4.74 -9.55 -8.24
N ARG A 292 3.48 -9.20 -7.99
CA ARG A 292 2.50 -10.05 -7.30
C ARG A 292 1.53 -10.75 -8.22
N PHE A 293 1.27 -10.17 -9.39
CA PHE A 293 0.29 -10.66 -10.33
C PHE A 293 0.92 -10.85 -11.71
N ALA A 294 0.47 -11.90 -12.40
CA ALA A 294 0.87 -12.12 -13.78
C ALA A 294 0.18 -11.09 -14.69
N GLY A 295 0.98 -10.49 -15.57
CA GLY A 295 0.56 -9.47 -16.50
C GLY A 295 1.17 -9.68 -17.87
N PRO A 296 0.60 -9.11 -18.94
CA PRO A 296 1.17 -9.21 -20.27
C PRO A 296 2.35 -8.24 -20.47
N LEU A 297 2.55 -7.29 -19.54
CA LEU A 297 3.64 -6.33 -19.52
C LEU A 297 4.10 -6.14 -18.08
N THR A 298 4.99 -6.99 -17.57
CA THR A 298 5.53 -6.87 -16.22
C THR A 298 6.89 -6.16 -16.23
N ALA A 299 7.22 -5.50 -15.12
CA ALA A 299 8.53 -4.90 -14.90
C ALA A 299 9.00 -5.21 -13.48
N SER A 300 10.27 -5.59 -13.33
CA SER A 300 10.87 -5.75 -12.00
C SER A 300 11.06 -4.39 -11.32
N LEU A 301 11.13 -4.38 -9.99
CA LEU A 301 11.35 -3.15 -9.22
C LEU A 301 12.71 -2.49 -9.56
N GLY A 302 13.76 -3.28 -9.81
CA GLY A 302 15.05 -2.74 -10.27
C GLY A 302 14.98 -2.10 -11.66
N GLN A 303 14.11 -2.61 -12.54
CA GLN A 303 13.83 -1.94 -13.82
C GLN A 303 13.05 -0.65 -13.62
N LEU A 304 12.09 -0.59 -12.68
CA LEU A 304 11.41 0.67 -12.35
C LEU A 304 12.40 1.73 -11.87
N GLN A 305 13.33 1.38 -10.97
CA GLN A 305 14.42 2.28 -10.56
C GLN A 305 15.22 2.77 -11.78
N THR A 306 15.74 1.85 -12.61
CA THR A 306 16.56 2.20 -13.78
C THR A 306 15.82 3.06 -14.80
N ASN A 307 14.50 2.88 -14.92
CA ASN A 307 13.66 3.61 -15.87
C ASN A 307 13.23 4.99 -15.36
N LEU A 308 13.05 5.16 -14.04
CA LEU A 308 12.49 6.37 -13.44
C LEU A 308 13.55 7.30 -12.85
N VAL A 309 14.73 6.79 -12.53
CA VAL A 309 15.82 7.54 -11.89
C VAL A 309 16.99 7.69 -12.87
N PRO A 310 16.97 8.71 -13.75
CA PRO A 310 18.06 8.93 -14.71
C PRO A 310 19.35 9.44 -14.04
N PHE A 311 19.22 10.11 -12.89
CA PHE A 311 20.32 10.61 -12.09
C PHE A 311 20.13 10.17 -10.64
N PRO A 312 21.14 9.60 -9.97
CA PRO A 312 20.99 9.08 -8.61
C PRO A 312 20.40 10.07 -7.60
N ARG A 313 20.74 11.36 -7.70
CA ARG A 313 20.21 12.42 -6.81
C ARG A 313 18.79 12.90 -7.15
N LEU A 314 18.24 12.47 -8.27
CA LEU A 314 16.88 12.80 -8.72
C LEU A 314 16.00 11.55 -8.65
N HIS A 315 16.02 10.89 -7.48
CA HIS A 315 15.26 9.66 -7.20
C HIS A 315 13.91 9.89 -6.52
N TYR A 316 13.50 11.15 -6.36
CA TYR A 316 12.20 11.51 -5.80
C TYR A 316 11.11 11.40 -6.86
N LEU A 317 10.17 10.48 -6.64
CA LEU A 317 9.05 10.22 -7.53
C LEU A 317 7.77 10.85 -6.99
N GLN A 318 7.01 11.44 -7.91
CA GLN A 318 5.66 11.90 -7.67
C GLN A 318 4.68 10.83 -8.17
N ALA A 319 3.78 10.38 -7.30
CA ALA A 319 2.74 9.42 -7.63
C ALA A 319 1.40 10.13 -7.94
N SER A 320 0.62 9.50 -8.81
CA SER A 320 -0.78 9.85 -9.06
C SER A 320 -1.59 8.54 -9.10
N MET A 321 -2.92 8.66 -9.01
CA MET A 321 -3.80 7.50 -9.13
C MET A 321 -5.11 7.93 -9.79
N ALA A 322 -5.63 7.07 -10.66
CA ALA A 322 -6.94 7.21 -11.26
C ALA A 322 -7.58 5.82 -11.47
N PRO A 323 -8.90 5.66 -11.28
CA PRO A 323 -9.84 6.66 -10.82
C PRO A 323 -9.82 6.82 -9.29
N ILE A 324 -10.04 8.05 -8.80
CA ILE A 324 -10.34 8.31 -7.39
C ILE A 324 -11.77 8.83 -7.33
N THR A 325 -12.70 7.94 -7.00
CA THR A 325 -14.13 8.25 -7.02
C THR A 325 -14.83 7.56 -5.86
N SER A 326 -15.91 8.17 -5.35
CA SER A 326 -16.70 7.58 -4.28
C SER A 326 -17.43 6.32 -4.76
N SER A 327 -17.77 5.42 -3.83
CA SER A 327 -18.50 4.19 -4.15
C SER A 327 -19.85 4.44 -4.83
N GLU A 328 -20.51 5.55 -4.54
CA GLU A 328 -21.78 5.95 -5.15
C GLU A 328 -21.60 6.40 -6.61
N ALA A 329 -20.56 7.19 -6.89
CA ALA A 329 -20.28 7.68 -8.24
C ALA A 329 -19.78 6.56 -9.16
N TYR A 330 -18.97 5.63 -8.63
CA TYR A 330 -18.44 4.51 -9.40
C TYR A 330 -19.52 3.63 -10.03
N MET A 331 -20.64 3.40 -9.34
CA MET A 331 -21.74 2.56 -9.84
C MET A 331 -22.47 3.17 -11.05
N HIS A 332 -22.29 4.46 -11.31
CA HIS A 332 -23.03 5.20 -12.34
C HIS A 332 -22.14 5.74 -13.47
N GLU A 333 -20.82 5.60 -13.36
CA GLU A 333 -19.87 6.13 -14.33
C GLU A 333 -19.16 5.00 -15.08
N THR A 334 -19.11 5.10 -16.41
CA THR A 334 -18.26 4.24 -17.23
C THR A 334 -16.90 4.91 -17.40
N VAL A 335 -15.85 4.23 -16.98
CA VAL A 335 -14.49 4.78 -17.00
C VAL A 335 -13.80 4.40 -18.32
N ASN A 336 -13.29 5.39 -19.05
CA ASN A 336 -12.51 5.19 -20.27
C ASN A 336 -11.01 5.36 -20.01
N MET A 337 -10.16 4.53 -20.63
CA MET A 337 -8.70 4.64 -20.55
C MET A 337 -8.17 6.03 -20.93
N HIS A 338 -8.79 6.70 -21.92
CA HIS A 338 -8.41 8.07 -22.27
C HIS A 338 -8.65 9.07 -21.14
N GLU A 339 -9.74 8.91 -20.40
CA GLU A 339 -10.09 9.77 -19.27
C GLU A 339 -9.20 9.49 -18.06
N LEU A 340 -8.95 8.22 -17.77
CA LEU A 340 -8.00 7.80 -16.72
C LEU A 340 -6.61 8.40 -16.95
N THR A 341 -6.06 8.19 -18.14
CA THR A 341 -4.74 8.70 -18.49
C THR A 341 -4.66 10.23 -18.49
N THR A 342 -5.75 10.93 -18.82
CA THR A 342 -5.78 12.40 -18.72
C THR A 342 -5.89 12.85 -17.26
N SER A 343 -6.67 12.13 -16.44
CA SER A 343 -6.88 12.41 -15.01
C SER A 343 -5.60 12.26 -14.20
N LEU A 344 -4.70 11.33 -14.56
CA LEU A 344 -3.39 11.16 -13.90
C LEU A 344 -2.46 12.38 -14.00
N PHE A 345 -2.69 13.27 -14.96
CA PHE A 345 -1.92 14.52 -15.09
C PHE A 345 -2.74 15.74 -14.64
N SER A 346 -3.89 15.53 -13.99
CA SER A 346 -4.59 16.61 -13.33
C SER A 346 -3.91 16.92 -11.99
N PRO A 347 -3.86 18.20 -11.57
CA PRO A 347 -3.33 18.58 -10.26
C PRO A 347 -4.11 17.95 -9.09
N GLU A 348 -5.37 17.59 -9.30
CA GLU A 348 -6.30 17.09 -8.28
C GLU A 348 -5.96 15.67 -7.84
N THR A 349 -5.45 14.84 -8.74
CA THR A 349 -5.09 13.42 -8.48
C THR A 349 -3.64 13.22 -8.06
N GLN A 350 -2.85 14.29 -7.95
CA GLN A 350 -1.45 14.21 -7.52
C GLN A 350 -1.36 13.98 -6.02
N LEU A 351 -0.55 13.02 -5.61
CA LEU A 351 -0.26 12.74 -4.20
C LEU A 351 0.78 13.70 -3.59
N LEU A 352 1.37 14.57 -4.41
CA LEU A 352 2.27 15.64 -3.99
C LEU A 352 1.69 16.99 -4.44
N THR A 353 1.83 18.02 -3.61
CA THR A 353 1.36 19.36 -3.96
C THR A 353 2.20 19.95 -5.10
N GLY A 354 1.58 20.10 -6.28
CA GLY A 354 2.19 20.71 -7.45
C GLY A 354 1.36 20.49 -8.70
N ASP A 355 1.49 21.37 -9.69
CA ASP A 355 0.86 21.21 -11.00
C ASP A 355 1.83 20.52 -11.98
N PRO A 356 1.58 19.27 -12.40
CA PRO A 356 2.45 18.55 -13.31
C PRO A 356 2.50 19.17 -14.71
N ASN A 357 1.53 20.02 -15.08
CA ASN A 357 1.50 20.69 -16.39
C ASN A 357 2.48 21.86 -16.47
N GLN A 358 2.99 22.33 -15.32
CA GLN A 358 3.96 23.43 -15.23
C GLN A 358 5.40 22.93 -15.08
N THR A 359 5.62 21.62 -15.11
CA THR A 359 6.93 21.00 -14.91
C THR A 359 7.38 20.21 -16.14
N HIS A 360 8.67 19.93 -16.20
CA HIS A 360 9.23 19.04 -17.20
C HIS A 360 9.41 17.64 -16.60
N VAL A 361 8.85 16.64 -17.27
CA VAL A 361 8.90 15.25 -16.84
C VAL A 361 10.18 14.60 -17.38
N LEU A 362 10.99 14.07 -16.46
CA LEU A 362 12.23 13.34 -16.79
C LEU A 362 11.92 11.92 -17.30
N ALA A 363 11.08 11.21 -16.56
CA ALA A 363 10.62 9.87 -16.83
C ALA A 363 9.22 9.68 -16.21
N CYS A 364 8.43 8.77 -16.79
CA CYS A 364 7.08 8.47 -16.35
C CYS A 364 6.80 6.97 -16.55
N ALA A 365 6.28 6.32 -15.52
CA ALA A 365 5.71 4.98 -15.64
C ALA A 365 4.20 5.08 -15.51
N LEU A 366 3.49 4.28 -16.30
CA LEU A 366 2.06 4.09 -16.24
C LEU A 366 1.82 2.65 -15.83
N LEU A 367 1.31 2.43 -14.62
CA LEU A 367 1.05 1.11 -14.08
C LEU A 367 -0.44 0.84 -14.18
N CYS A 368 -0.85 0.07 -15.19
CA CYS A 368 -2.25 -0.23 -15.44
C CYS A 368 -2.65 -1.56 -14.77
N ARG A 369 -3.83 -1.60 -14.16
CA ARG A 369 -4.38 -2.80 -13.54
C ARG A 369 -5.80 -3.03 -14.04
N GLY A 370 -6.11 -4.25 -14.47
CA GLY A 370 -7.46 -4.65 -14.88
C GLY A 370 -7.58 -5.11 -16.34
N ASP A 371 -8.81 -5.15 -16.84
CA ASP A 371 -9.12 -5.66 -18.18
C ASP A 371 -9.08 -4.53 -19.22
N ILE A 372 -7.86 -4.11 -19.56
CA ILE A 372 -7.60 -3.02 -20.51
C ILE A 372 -6.77 -3.54 -21.68
N ALA A 373 -7.21 -3.33 -22.92
CA ALA A 373 -6.42 -3.75 -24.07
C ALA A 373 -5.12 -2.92 -24.20
N ILE A 374 -3.97 -3.58 -24.36
CA ILE A 374 -2.65 -2.91 -24.52
C ILE A 374 -2.66 -1.86 -25.64
N GLN A 375 -3.43 -2.11 -26.71
CA GLN A 375 -3.57 -1.17 -27.82
C GLN A 375 -4.22 0.16 -27.39
N GLU A 376 -5.21 0.10 -26.49
CA GLU A 376 -5.87 1.29 -25.95
C GLU A 376 -4.91 2.10 -25.08
N ILE A 377 -4.09 1.43 -24.26
CA ILE A 377 -3.07 2.09 -23.44
C ILE A 377 -2.08 2.83 -24.34
N ARG A 378 -1.57 2.17 -25.39
CA ARG A 378 -0.64 2.77 -26.36
C ARG A 378 -1.26 3.97 -27.09
N HIS A 379 -2.54 3.87 -27.45
CA HIS A 379 -3.25 4.97 -28.12
C HIS A 379 -3.45 6.16 -27.18
N ALA A 380 -3.80 5.92 -25.91
CA ALA A 380 -3.94 6.96 -24.90
C ALA A 380 -2.61 7.70 -24.64
N VAL A 381 -1.51 6.96 -24.48
CA VAL A 381 -0.16 7.54 -24.33
C VAL A 381 0.25 8.34 -25.56
N ALA A 382 -0.01 7.84 -26.77
CA ALA A 382 0.29 8.57 -28.01
C ALA A 382 -0.49 9.91 -28.08
N LYS A 383 -1.74 9.91 -27.64
CA LYS A 383 -2.59 11.10 -27.61
C LYS A 383 -2.15 12.12 -26.57
N LEU A 384 -1.69 11.68 -25.39
CA LEU A 384 -1.08 12.56 -24.37
C LEU A 384 0.15 13.27 -24.93
N LYS A 385 1.04 12.52 -25.61
CA LYS A 385 2.23 13.09 -26.25
C LYS A 385 1.87 14.09 -27.35
N LEU A 386 0.88 13.78 -28.18
CA LEU A 386 0.45 14.65 -29.28
C LEU A 386 -0.17 15.96 -28.78
N ARG A 387 -0.94 15.92 -27.69
CA ARG A 387 -1.59 17.10 -27.09
C ARG A 387 -0.61 18.01 -26.34
N GLY A 388 0.59 17.53 -26.04
CA GLY A 388 1.56 18.28 -25.23
C GLY A 388 1.12 18.49 -23.79
N THR A 389 0.17 17.68 -23.28
CA THR A 389 -0.27 17.72 -21.88
C THR A 389 0.89 17.39 -20.94
N VAL A 390 1.82 16.54 -21.38
CA VAL A 390 3.02 16.18 -20.62
C VAL A 390 4.24 16.70 -21.36
N GLN A 391 5.00 17.59 -20.72
CA GLN A 391 6.22 18.16 -21.27
C GLN A 391 7.44 17.28 -20.91
N LEU A 392 7.73 16.29 -21.75
CA LEU A 392 8.93 15.47 -21.59
C LEU A 392 10.20 16.26 -21.92
N VAL A 393 11.29 15.96 -21.21
CA VAL A 393 12.60 16.53 -21.54
C VAL A 393 13.10 16.06 -22.92
N PRO A 394 13.76 16.95 -23.69
CA PRO A 394 14.10 16.67 -25.09
C PRO A 394 15.12 15.54 -25.27
N TRP A 395 15.94 15.27 -24.25
CA TRP A 395 16.95 14.21 -24.25
C TRP A 395 16.38 12.83 -23.86
N CYS A 396 15.12 12.75 -23.40
CA CYS A 396 14.43 11.49 -23.07
C CYS A 396 13.02 11.42 -23.72
N PRO A 397 12.91 11.39 -25.06
CA PRO A 397 11.61 11.40 -25.76
C PRO A 397 10.79 10.10 -25.56
N THR A 398 11.43 9.02 -25.12
CA THR A 398 10.80 7.72 -24.81
C THR A 398 10.44 7.58 -23.33
N GLY A 399 10.22 8.69 -22.61
CA GLY A 399 10.06 8.70 -21.16
C GLY A 399 8.86 7.93 -20.58
N PHE A 400 7.92 7.43 -21.40
CA PHE A 400 6.79 6.62 -20.91
C PHE A 400 7.10 5.13 -20.93
N LYS A 401 7.05 4.51 -19.75
CA LYS A 401 7.03 3.06 -19.57
C LYS A 401 5.63 2.61 -19.18
N VAL A 402 5.20 1.46 -19.69
CA VAL A 402 3.85 0.93 -19.42
C VAL A 402 4.02 -0.47 -18.86
N THR A 403 3.39 -0.68 -17.71
CA THR A 403 3.24 -1.96 -17.06
C THR A 403 1.74 -2.27 -17.01
N MET A 404 1.37 -3.53 -17.17
CA MET A 404 -0.02 -3.95 -17.12
C MET A 404 -0.12 -5.29 -16.40
N ASP A 405 -1.04 -5.35 -15.44
CA ASP A 405 -1.35 -6.57 -14.68
C ASP A 405 -2.85 -6.88 -14.73
N TYR A 406 -3.19 -8.17 -14.81
CA TYR A 406 -4.58 -8.61 -14.70
C TYR A 406 -4.96 -8.80 -13.23
N LEU A 407 -6.13 -8.30 -12.84
CA LEU A 407 -6.72 -8.69 -11.56
C LEU A 407 -7.15 -10.16 -11.62
N ARG A 408 -6.72 -10.95 -10.63
CA ARG A 408 -7.42 -12.19 -10.30
C ARG A 408 -8.76 -11.80 -9.67
N HIS A 409 -9.84 -11.80 -10.46
CA HIS A 409 -11.20 -11.75 -9.92
C HIS A 409 -11.47 -13.01 -9.10
N ASN A 410 -11.22 -12.97 -7.79
CA ASN A 410 -11.63 -14.02 -6.87
C ASN A 410 -12.49 -13.51 -5.70
N ILE A 411 -12.86 -12.22 -5.68
CA ILE A 411 -13.72 -11.68 -4.63
C ILE A 411 -14.74 -10.75 -5.28
N ASP A 412 -16.02 -11.02 -5.02
CA ASP A 412 -17.10 -10.09 -5.33
C ASP A 412 -16.79 -8.73 -4.70
N ASN A 413 -16.76 -7.68 -5.52
CA ASN A 413 -16.57 -6.29 -5.12
C ASN A 413 -17.62 -5.74 -4.14
N THR A 414 -18.60 -6.55 -3.71
CA THR A 414 -19.58 -6.16 -2.72
C THR A 414 -18.98 -5.99 -1.31
N ALA A 415 -17.81 -6.59 -1.05
CA ALA A 415 -17.07 -6.41 0.21
C ALA A 415 -16.06 -5.25 0.19
N LEU A 416 -15.83 -4.59 -0.96
CA LEU A 416 -15.00 -3.38 -1.04
C LEU A 416 -15.78 -2.19 -0.49
N SER A 417 -15.91 -2.11 0.83
CA SER A 417 -16.27 -0.87 1.53
C SER A 417 -15.10 0.13 1.56
N THR A 418 -14.08 -0.06 0.72
CA THR A 418 -13.03 0.93 0.47
C THR A 418 -13.53 1.87 -0.62
N CYS A 419 -13.58 3.17 -0.33
CA CYS A 419 -14.08 4.21 -1.23
C CYS A 419 -13.24 4.40 -2.52
N ILE A 420 -12.45 3.42 -2.96
CA ILE A 420 -11.57 3.51 -4.12
C ILE A 420 -11.73 2.19 -4.90
N PRO A 421 -12.15 2.23 -6.18
CA PRO A 421 -12.27 1.04 -7.00
C PRO A 421 -10.88 0.41 -7.19
N THR A 422 -10.77 -0.88 -6.89
CA THR A 422 -9.57 -1.68 -7.21
C THR A 422 -9.55 -2.16 -8.65
N ASP A 423 -10.69 -2.06 -9.35
CA ASP A 423 -10.88 -2.57 -10.70
C ASP A 423 -10.67 -1.47 -11.75
N ASN A 424 -9.85 -1.75 -12.77
CA ASN A 424 -9.47 -0.84 -13.85
C ASN A 424 -8.82 0.47 -13.33
N SER A 425 -7.78 0.33 -12.51
CA SER A 425 -6.98 1.45 -12.01
C SER A 425 -5.70 1.66 -12.82
N VAL A 426 -5.25 2.89 -12.84
CA VAL A 426 -3.98 3.30 -13.43
C VAL A 426 -3.27 4.17 -12.40
N TYR A 427 -1.98 3.88 -12.19
CA TYR A 427 -1.10 4.57 -11.24
C TYR A 427 0.04 5.24 -12.00
#